data_AF-A0A7R9LFA1-F1
#
_entry.id   AF-A0A7R9LFA1-F1
#
_cell.length_a   1.000
_cell.length_b   1.000
_cell.length_c   1.000
_cell.angle_alpha   90.00
_cell.angle_beta   90.00
_cell.angle_gamma   90.00
#
_symmetry.space_group_name_H-M   'P 1'
#
loop_
_entity.id
_entity.type
_entity.pdbx_description
1 polymer ?
#
loop_
_entity_poly.entity_id
_entity_poly.type
_entity_poly.pdbx_seq_one_letter_code
_entity_poly.pdbx_strand_id
1 'polypeptide(L)'
;MAFYGRSHALRPLIANQLKYNLLSNEKNFTKNVLKSILRRNSSNIKLSDLSDRYKTQFNVVHTASSVEPHFVFANNELDLSDIEVYGFDYDYTLAVYKESLMYLIYDLGRKVLIDKYKYPKDILKLDYIPDFAIRGLHFDIENGLLMKIDSFHQIQLGSVYRGLTPIDDNEVLNLYNGNYVPQKLIRSKAGGEQLPMKQLNDLFSVPEICLLSNVTEYFIKNNIPYHPEILFNDTQVLTDDVLRQ
;
A
#
# COMPACT_ATOMS: atom_id res chain seq x y z
N MET A 1 16.79 -16.92 -6.25
CA MET A 1 17.63 -16.04 -5.43
C MET A 1 17.39 -14.61 -5.90
N ALA A 2 16.78 -13.75 -5.08
CA ALA A 2 16.57 -12.34 -5.44
C ALA A 2 17.67 -11.52 -4.77
N PHE A 3 18.66 -11.08 -5.54
CA PHE A 3 19.70 -10.17 -5.06
C PHE A 3 19.13 -8.76 -4.96
N TYR A 4 18.86 -8.29 -3.74
CA TYR A 4 18.60 -6.88 -3.50
C TYR A 4 19.94 -6.13 -3.48
N GLY A 5 20.40 -5.71 -4.66
CA GLY A 5 21.48 -4.74 -4.78
C GLY A 5 20.92 -3.32 -4.88
N ARG A 6 21.20 -2.44 -3.90
CA ARG A 6 21.25 -1.00 -4.17
C ARG A 6 22.01 -0.22 -3.10
N SER A 7 22.98 0.56 -3.57
CA SER A 7 23.80 1.47 -2.78
C SER A 7 23.58 2.93 -3.21
N HIS A 8 23.63 3.82 -2.22
CA HIS A 8 23.83 5.28 -2.25
C HIS A 8 23.00 6.13 -3.24
N ALA A 9 21.76 6.47 -2.84
CA ALA A 9 21.17 7.82 -2.84
C ALA A 9 19.64 7.72 -2.76
N LEU A 10 19.08 7.65 -1.54
CA LEU A 10 17.67 7.96 -1.17
C LEU A 10 17.40 7.66 0.33
N ARG A 11 18.46 7.69 1.17
CA ARG A 11 18.48 7.06 2.50
C ARG A 11 17.83 7.80 3.70
N PRO A 12 17.09 8.92 3.58
CA PRO A 12 16.30 9.38 4.73
C PRO A 12 14.78 9.50 4.52
N LEU A 13 14.19 9.26 3.34
CA LEU A 13 12.73 9.48 3.18
C LEU A 13 11.88 8.23 3.41
N ILE A 14 12.18 7.09 2.79
CA ILE A 14 11.28 5.90 2.88
C ILE A 14 11.27 5.28 4.29
N ALA A 15 12.42 5.30 5.00
CA ALA A 15 12.50 4.85 6.39
C ALA A 15 11.88 5.85 7.39
N ASN A 16 11.74 7.12 7.03
CA ASN A 16 11.06 8.13 7.86
C ASN A 16 9.56 8.26 7.54
N GLN A 17 9.11 8.00 6.31
CA GLN A 17 7.70 8.10 5.89
C GLN A 17 6.85 6.95 6.46
N LEU A 18 7.34 5.70 6.39
CA LEU A 18 6.71 4.56 7.06
C LEU A 18 6.70 4.75 8.60
N LYS A 19 7.76 5.37 9.15
CA LYS A 19 7.90 5.68 10.57
C LYS A 19 6.96 6.81 11.00
N TYR A 20 6.75 7.85 10.18
CA TYR A 20 5.86 8.97 10.51
C TYR A 20 4.37 8.60 10.41
N ASN A 21 3.96 7.80 9.42
CA ASN A 21 2.55 7.43 9.22
C ASN A 21 2.08 6.31 10.16
N LEU A 22 2.96 5.36 10.53
CA LEU A 22 2.64 4.37 11.58
C LEU A 22 2.65 5.00 12.99
N LEU A 23 3.61 5.87 13.31
CA LEU A 23 3.68 6.52 14.65
C LEU A 23 2.62 7.60 14.86
N SER A 24 2.13 8.28 13.81
CA SER A 24 1.09 9.31 13.97
C SER A 24 -0.30 8.72 14.21
N ASN A 25 -0.64 7.60 13.55
CA ASN A 25 -1.86 6.85 13.81
C ASN A 25 -1.79 6.04 15.12
N GLU A 26 -0.65 5.43 15.46
CA GLU A 26 -0.47 4.77 16.77
C GLU A 26 -0.61 5.74 17.94
N LYS A 27 -0.12 6.99 17.82
CA LYS A 27 -0.24 8.02 18.87
C LYS A 27 -1.70 8.41 19.15
N ASN A 28 -2.57 8.41 18.15
CA ASN A 28 -3.98 8.73 18.33
C ASN A 28 -4.79 7.52 18.83
N PHE A 29 -4.49 6.32 18.31
CA PHE A 29 -5.10 5.07 18.74
C PHE A 29 -4.77 4.74 20.20
N THR A 30 -3.49 4.77 20.60
CA THR A 30 -3.07 4.54 22.00
C THR A 30 -3.69 5.55 22.96
N LYS A 31 -3.81 6.83 22.58
CA LYS A 31 -4.38 7.88 23.43
C LYS A 31 -5.89 7.69 23.67
N ASN A 32 -6.62 7.15 22.69
CA ASN A 32 -8.06 6.88 22.81
C ASN A 32 -8.35 5.58 23.58
N VAL A 33 -7.57 4.52 23.33
CA VAL A 33 -7.65 3.25 24.09
C VAL A 33 -7.27 3.47 25.56
N LEU A 34 -6.18 4.20 25.85
CA LEU A 34 -5.75 4.52 27.22
C LEU A 34 -6.79 5.36 27.98
N LYS A 35 -7.43 6.33 27.33
CA LYS A 35 -8.55 7.11 27.92
C LYS A 35 -9.76 6.24 28.27
N SER A 36 -10.07 5.25 27.42
CA SER A 36 -11.20 4.33 27.67
C SER A 36 -10.93 3.37 28.83
N ILE A 37 -9.67 2.95 29.02
CA ILE A 37 -9.23 2.05 30.10
C ILE A 37 -9.14 2.80 31.44
N LEU A 38 -8.67 4.06 31.45
CA LEU A 38 -8.60 4.90 32.65
C LEU A 38 -9.98 5.31 33.19
N ARG A 39 -11.00 5.38 32.34
CA ARG A 39 -12.39 5.58 32.78
C ARG A 39 -12.94 4.40 33.60
N ARG A 40 -12.33 3.22 33.52
CA ARG A 40 -12.81 1.98 34.17
C ARG A 40 -12.09 1.65 35.48
N ASN A 41 -10.97 2.30 35.82
CA ASN A 41 -10.18 2.00 37.01
C ASN A 41 -10.07 3.23 37.93
N SER A 42 -10.68 3.17 39.12
CA SER A 42 -10.71 4.23 40.14
C SER A 42 -9.40 4.40 40.93
N SER A 43 -8.26 4.16 40.31
CA SER A 43 -6.94 4.35 40.92
C SER A 43 -6.25 5.53 40.23
N ASN A 44 -5.74 6.49 41.01
CA ASN A 44 -5.04 7.71 40.57
C ASN A 44 -3.72 7.40 39.81
N ILE A 45 -3.80 6.72 38.67
CA ILE A 45 -2.63 6.48 37.82
C ILE A 45 -2.61 7.59 36.78
N LYS A 46 -1.59 8.46 36.85
CA LYS A 46 -1.44 9.57 35.91
C LYS A 46 -1.15 9.00 34.51
N LEU A 47 -1.82 9.56 33.50
CA LEU A 47 -1.69 9.17 32.09
C LEU A 47 -0.23 9.28 31.58
N SER A 48 0.56 10.19 32.15
CA SER A 48 2.00 10.32 31.91
C SER A 48 2.74 9.03 32.28
N ASP A 49 2.45 8.47 33.46
CA ASP A 49 3.21 7.37 34.03
C ASP A 49 2.88 6.05 33.30
N LEU A 50 1.64 5.89 32.82
CA LEU A 50 1.28 4.77 31.95
C LEU A 50 1.91 4.92 30.56
N SER A 51 1.84 6.12 29.97
CA SER A 51 2.43 6.39 28.66
C SER A 51 3.94 6.15 28.69
N ASP A 52 4.62 6.55 29.76
CA ASP A 52 6.05 6.36 29.92
C ASP A 52 6.40 4.90 30.21
N ARG A 53 5.58 4.16 30.97
CA ARG A 53 5.74 2.70 31.11
C ARG A 53 5.58 1.96 29.79
N TYR A 54 4.57 2.28 28.99
CA TYR A 54 4.37 1.66 27.67
C TYR A 54 5.49 2.06 26.70
N LYS A 55 5.93 3.33 26.70
CA LYS A 55 7.12 3.73 25.95
C LYS A 55 8.35 2.96 26.41
N THR A 56 8.53 2.69 27.70
CA THR A 56 9.71 1.96 28.21
C THR A 56 9.63 0.46 27.89
N GLN A 57 8.43 -0.13 27.96
CA GLN A 57 8.18 -1.55 27.69
C GLN A 57 8.20 -1.87 26.18
N PHE A 58 7.79 -0.93 25.33
CA PHE A 58 7.86 -1.01 23.86
C PHE A 58 9.00 -0.18 23.25
N ASN A 59 9.91 0.37 24.08
CA ASN A 59 11.26 0.76 23.68
C ASN A 59 12.10 -0.52 23.47
N VAL A 60 11.57 -1.48 22.72
CA VAL A 60 12.41 -2.10 21.70
C VAL A 60 12.73 -0.92 20.79
N VAL A 61 13.81 -0.23 21.13
CA VAL A 61 14.60 0.46 20.12
C VAL A 61 14.93 -0.68 19.16
N HIS A 62 14.10 -0.86 18.13
CA HIS A 62 14.59 -1.34 16.87
C HIS A 62 15.58 -0.26 16.46
N THR A 63 16.78 -0.35 17.04
CA THR A 63 17.99 -0.19 16.30
C THR A 63 17.83 -1.21 15.18
N ALA A 64 17.06 -0.85 14.15
CA ALA A 64 17.40 -1.33 12.84
C ALA A 64 18.80 -0.76 12.65
N SER A 65 19.79 -1.52 13.14
CA SER A 65 21.17 -1.40 12.73
C SER A 65 21.10 -1.19 11.23
N SER A 66 21.74 -0.13 10.74
CA SER A 66 21.76 0.17 9.32
C SER A 66 22.08 -1.13 8.59
N VAL A 67 21.08 -1.69 7.92
CA VAL A 67 21.26 -2.96 7.23
C VAL A 67 22.32 -2.72 6.17
N GLU A 68 23.38 -3.53 6.23
CA GLU A 68 24.51 -3.44 5.32
C GLU A 68 23.98 -3.69 3.90
N PRO A 69 24.16 -2.76 2.94
CA PRO A 69 23.57 -2.87 1.60
C PRO A 69 23.96 -4.13 0.82
N HIS A 70 25.04 -4.80 1.22
CA HIS A 70 25.58 -5.98 0.55
C HIS A 70 25.15 -7.30 1.20
N PHE A 71 24.35 -7.26 2.27
CA PHE A 71 23.89 -8.48 2.91
C PHE A 71 22.81 -9.17 2.08
N VAL A 72 22.96 -10.49 1.94
CA VAL A 72 21.97 -11.37 1.32
C VAL A 72 21.19 -12.06 2.44
N PHE A 73 19.89 -11.85 2.46
CA PHE A 73 18.99 -12.52 3.40
C PHE A 73 18.53 -13.85 2.83
N ALA A 74 18.71 -14.93 3.60
CA ALA A 74 18.28 -16.27 3.23
C ALA A 74 16.98 -16.63 3.98
N ASN A 75 15.93 -16.97 3.23
CA ASN A 75 14.71 -17.55 3.80
C ASN A 75 14.82 -19.08 3.91
N ASN A 76 15.50 -19.69 2.94
CA ASN A 76 15.75 -21.14 2.85
C ASN A 76 17.25 -21.35 2.60
N GLU A 77 17.74 -22.55 2.94
CA GLU A 77 19.09 -22.99 2.57
C GLU A 77 19.21 -23.15 1.04
N LEU A 78 20.32 -22.66 0.48
CA LEU A 78 20.64 -22.74 -0.93
C LEU A 78 22.15 -22.80 -1.08
N ASP A 79 22.66 -23.88 -1.68
CA ASP A 79 24.06 -23.97 -2.08
C ASP A 79 24.23 -23.37 -3.48
N LEU A 80 25.09 -22.36 -3.61
CA LEU A 80 25.34 -21.71 -4.91
C LEU A 80 26.29 -22.51 -5.79
N SER A 81 27.01 -23.48 -5.24
CA SER A 81 27.91 -24.36 -6.01
C SER A 81 27.14 -25.33 -6.90
N ASP A 82 25.91 -25.67 -6.53
CA ASP A 82 25.00 -26.54 -7.30
C ASP A 82 24.25 -25.79 -8.43
N ILE A 83 24.44 -24.46 -8.55
CA ILE A 83 23.70 -23.63 -9.51
C ILE A 83 24.56 -23.30 -10.72
N GLU A 84 24.19 -23.86 -11.88
CA GLU A 84 24.93 -23.63 -13.14
C GLU A 84 24.45 -22.41 -13.93
N VAL A 85 23.18 -22.01 -13.77
CA VAL A 85 22.54 -20.96 -14.58
C VAL A 85 21.88 -19.91 -13.68
N TYR A 86 22.22 -18.65 -13.91
CA TYR A 86 21.62 -17.50 -13.22
C TYR A 86 20.75 -16.71 -14.19
N GLY A 87 19.42 -16.79 -14.00
CA GLY A 87 18.47 -15.93 -14.69
C GLY A 87 18.20 -14.65 -13.90
N PHE A 88 18.19 -13.51 -14.58
CA PHE A 88 17.83 -12.22 -14.01
C PHE A 88 16.60 -11.67 -14.71
N ASP A 89 15.65 -11.19 -13.92
CA ASP A 89 14.62 -10.29 -14.43
C ASP A 89 15.26 -8.96 -14.86
N TYR A 90 14.64 -8.24 -15.80
CA TYR A 90 15.19 -6.99 -16.29
C TYR A 90 14.74 -5.80 -15.43
N ASP A 91 13.44 -5.56 -15.36
CA ASP A 91 12.86 -4.40 -14.72
C ASP A 91 12.99 -4.47 -13.20
N TYR A 92 13.51 -3.41 -12.59
CA TYR A 92 13.77 -3.32 -11.14
C TYR A 92 14.71 -4.39 -10.55
N THR A 93 15.30 -5.24 -11.39
CA THR A 93 16.36 -6.19 -11.00
C THR A 93 17.69 -5.76 -11.59
N LEU A 94 17.82 -5.70 -12.92
CA LEU A 94 19.01 -5.17 -13.60
C LEU A 94 18.86 -3.68 -13.91
N ALA A 95 17.73 -3.31 -14.50
CA ALA A 95 17.40 -1.94 -14.86
C ALA A 95 16.56 -1.33 -13.74
N VAL A 96 17.19 -0.53 -12.88
CA VAL A 96 16.48 0.09 -11.78
C VAL A 96 16.17 1.55 -12.07
N TYR A 97 14.88 1.82 -12.29
CA TYR A 97 14.39 3.12 -12.75
C TYR A 97 14.52 4.25 -11.72
N LYS A 98 14.45 5.48 -12.24
CA LYS A 98 14.35 6.71 -11.46
C LYS A 98 12.90 6.96 -11.06
N GLU A 99 12.70 7.71 -9.99
CA GLU A 99 11.37 8.11 -9.49
C GLU A 99 10.51 8.81 -10.57
N SER A 100 11.15 9.54 -11.50
CA SER A 100 10.49 10.19 -12.64
C SER A 100 9.62 9.25 -13.48
N LEU A 101 9.91 7.94 -13.48
CA LEU A 101 9.08 6.96 -14.17
C LEU A 101 7.67 6.85 -13.56
N MET A 102 7.55 6.98 -12.24
CA MET A 102 6.24 6.90 -11.56
C MET A 102 5.33 8.05 -12.00
N TYR A 103 5.88 9.26 -12.07
CA TYR A 103 5.18 10.45 -12.58
C TYR A 103 4.79 10.28 -14.05
N LEU A 104 5.69 9.73 -14.88
CA LEU A 104 5.40 9.49 -16.29
C LEU A 104 4.24 8.49 -16.48
N ILE A 105 4.26 7.36 -15.76
CA ILE A 105 3.18 6.36 -15.82
C ILE A 105 1.86 6.98 -15.38
N TYR A 106 1.86 7.76 -14.29
CA TYR A 106 0.68 8.46 -13.82
C TYR A 106 0.13 9.43 -14.88
N ASP A 107 1.00 10.24 -15.50
CA ASP A 107 0.62 11.24 -16.50
C ASP A 107 0.08 10.62 -17.79
N LEU A 108 0.74 9.57 -18.30
CA LEU A 108 0.24 8.78 -19.42
C LEU A 108 -1.10 8.14 -19.06
N GLY A 109 -1.21 7.69 -17.82
CA GLY A 109 -2.42 7.13 -17.25
C GLY A 109 -3.63 8.03 -17.36
N ARG A 110 -3.46 9.22 -16.79
CA ARG A 110 -4.43 10.30 -16.80
C ARG A 110 -4.83 10.70 -18.22
N LYS A 111 -3.87 10.78 -19.15
CA LYS A 111 -4.14 11.10 -20.56
C LYS A 111 -5.02 10.03 -21.23
N VAL A 112 -4.72 8.75 -21.04
CA VAL A 112 -5.54 7.66 -21.61
C VAL A 112 -6.98 7.71 -21.09
N LEU A 113 -7.19 7.94 -19.79
CA LEU A 113 -8.54 8.10 -19.23
C LEU A 113 -9.34 9.22 -19.93
N ILE A 114 -8.69 10.35 -20.22
CA ILE A 114 -9.34 11.49 -20.86
C ILE A 114 -9.55 11.24 -22.36
N ASP A 115 -8.51 10.83 -23.06
CA ASP A 115 -8.49 10.80 -24.52
C ASP A 115 -9.24 9.58 -25.07
N LYS A 116 -9.07 8.41 -24.43
CA LYS A 116 -9.72 7.15 -24.84
C LYS A 116 -11.08 6.99 -24.17
N TYR A 117 -11.12 7.08 -22.84
CA TYR A 117 -12.32 6.79 -22.04
C TYR A 117 -13.21 8.01 -21.75
N LYS A 118 -12.82 9.20 -22.22
CA LYS A 118 -13.61 10.44 -22.15
C LYS A 118 -13.96 10.88 -20.71
N TYR A 119 -13.07 10.58 -19.77
CA TYR A 119 -13.18 11.09 -18.41
C TYR A 119 -13.12 12.64 -18.36
N PRO A 120 -13.67 13.28 -17.32
CA PRO A 120 -13.68 14.73 -17.19
C PRO A 120 -12.29 15.35 -17.32
N LYS A 121 -12.13 16.35 -18.19
CA LYS A 121 -10.81 17.00 -18.44
C LYS A 121 -10.18 17.61 -17.19
N ASP A 122 -10.99 17.94 -16.18
CA ASP A 122 -10.51 18.45 -14.90
C ASP A 122 -9.58 17.50 -14.18
N ILE A 123 -9.62 16.19 -14.48
CA ILE A 123 -8.69 15.24 -13.87
C ILE A 123 -7.23 15.53 -14.26
N LEU A 124 -6.96 16.30 -15.34
CA LEU A 124 -5.61 16.81 -15.67
C LEU A 124 -4.95 17.61 -14.56
N LYS A 125 -5.75 18.19 -13.67
CA LYS A 125 -5.28 19.00 -12.53
C LYS A 125 -4.86 18.15 -11.33
N LEU A 126 -5.11 16.84 -11.36
CA LEU A 126 -4.74 15.92 -10.28
C LEU A 126 -3.27 15.58 -10.41
N ASP A 127 -2.49 15.73 -9.34
CA ASP A 127 -1.07 15.39 -9.33
C ASP A 127 -0.81 14.00 -8.77
N TYR A 128 0.28 13.37 -9.21
CA TYR A 128 0.79 12.18 -8.56
C TYR A 128 1.17 12.52 -7.12
N ILE A 129 0.77 11.65 -6.17
CA ILE A 129 1.06 11.81 -4.74
C ILE A 129 2.09 10.74 -4.35
N PRO A 130 3.39 11.09 -4.24
CA PRO A 130 4.41 10.18 -3.78
C PRO A 130 4.07 9.63 -2.39
N ASP A 131 4.47 8.39 -2.14
CA ASP A 131 4.30 7.67 -0.86
C ASP A 131 2.85 7.45 -0.38
N PHE A 132 1.83 7.84 -1.15
CA PHE A 132 0.44 7.53 -0.82
C PHE A 132 0.20 6.01 -0.79
N ALA A 133 0.71 5.30 -1.80
CA ALA A 133 0.61 3.86 -1.92
C ALA A 133 1.99 3.22 -1.88
N ILE A 134 2.05 1.98 -1.37
CA ILE A 134 3.25 1.16 -1.33
C ILE A 134 2.97 -0.19 -1.97
N ARG A 135 4.04 -0.86 -2.44
CA ARG A 135 3.97 -2.24 -2.92
C ARG A 135 3.45 -3.17 -1.82
N GLY A 136 2.64 -4.15 -2.20
CA GLY A 136 2.08 -5.17 -1.30
C GLY A 136 0.72 -4.82 -0.69
N LEU A 137 0.17 -3.63 -0.97
CA LEU A 137 -1.23 -3.33 -0.66
C LEU A 137 -2.18 -4.19 -1.51
N HIS A 138 -3.45 -4.23 -1.09
CA HIS A 138 -4.53 -4.90 -1.78
C HIS A 138 -5.63 -3.89 -2.12
N PHE A 139 -6.15 -3.97 -3.33
CA PHE A 139 -7.29 -3.18 -3.77
C PHE A 139 -8.49 -4.10 -3.99
N ASP A 140 -9.55 -3.89 -3.22
CA ASP A 140 -10.86 -4.50 -3.46
C ASP A 140 -11.54 -3.76 -4.62
N ILE A 141 -11.71 -4.50 -5.73
CA ILE A 141 -12.25 -3.97 -6.98
C ILE A 141 -13.75 -3.71 -6.89
N GLU A 142 -14.48 -4.58 -6.18
CA GLU A 142 -15.94 -4.50 -6.03
C GLU A 142 -16.31 -3.29 -5.18
N ASN A 143 -15.62 -3.11 -4.05
CA ASN A 143 -15.91 -2.05 -3.09
C ASN A 143 -15.13 -0.75 -3.34
N GLY A 144 -14.11 -0.79 -4.21
CA GLY A 144 -13.26 0.35 -4.51
C GLY A 144 -12.35 0.77 -3.35
N LEU A 145 -11.82 -0.19 -2.59
CA LEU A 145 -11.10 0.05 -1.35
C LEU A 145 -9.64 -0.39 -1.42
N LEU A 146 -8.72 0.51 -1.10
CA LEU A 146 -7.30 0.21 -0.92
C LEU A 146 -7.02 -0.12 0.56
N MET A 147 -6.32 -1.21 0.83
CA MET A 147 -6.01 -1.63 2.20
C MET A 147 -4.72 -2.44 2.32
N LYS A 148 -4.21 -2.53 3.54
CA LYS A 148 -3.17 -3.49 3.90
C LYS A 148 -3.80 -4.74 4.50
N ILE A 149 -3.36 -5.89 3.99
CA ILE A 149 -3.73 -7.22 4.50
C ILE A 149 -2.45 -7.92 4.98
N ASP A 150 -2.52 -8.59 6.13
CA ASP A 150 -1.40 -9.33 6.70
C ASP A 150 -1.29 -10.77 6.12
N SER A 151 -0.29 -11.52 6.60
CA SER A 151 -0.06 -12.91 6.18
C SER A 151 -1.16 -13.89 6.61
N PHE A 152 -1.98 -13.53 7.60
CA PHE A 152 -3.11 -14.31 8.10
C PHE A 152 -4.45 -13.88 7.46
N HIS A 153 -4.38 -13.07 6.41
CA HIS A 153 -5.51 -12.49 5.69
C HIS A 153 -6.39 -11.59 6.56
N GLN A 154 -5.80 -10.91 7.54
CA GLN A 154 -6.48 -9.90 8.34
C GLN A 154 -6.27 -8.52 7.73
N ILE A 155 -7.36 -7.76 7.60
CA ILE A 155 -7.33 -6.34 7.26
C ILE A 155 -6.66 -5.61 8.42
N GLN A 156 -5.62 -4.84 8.11
CA GLN A 156 -5.03 -3.92 9.06
C GLN A 156 -5.97 -2.72 9.20
N LEU A 157 -6.75 -2.67 10.28
CA LEU A 157 -7.62 -1.54 10.60
C LEU A 157 -6.83 -0.23 10.67
N GLY A 158 -7.46 0.87 10.26
CA GLY A 158 -6.84 2.18 10.05
C GLY A 158 -5.98 2.31 8.78
N SER A 159 -5.90 1.27 7.95
CA SER A 159 -5.18 1.31 6.66
C SER A 159 -6.10 1.30 5.43
N VAL A 160 -7.42 1.39 5.62
CA VAL A 160 -8.41 1.27 4.55
C VAL A 160 -8.81 2.64 4.00
N TYR A 161 -8.74 2.80 2.68
CA TYR A 161 -9.01 4.05 1.98
C TYR A 161 -9.99 3.85 0.84
N ARG A 162 -10.91 4.80 0.67
CA ARG A 162 -11.73 4.98 -0.54
C ARG A 162 -11.28 6.28 -1.20
N GLY A 163 -10.73 6.18 -2.40
CA GLY A 163 -10.01 7.30 -2.99
C GLY A 163 -8.78 7.65 -2.17
N LEU A 164 -8.71 8.89 -1.66
CA LEU A 164 -7.66 9.37 -0.77
C LEU A 164 -8.14 9.49 0.68
N THR A 165 -9.40 9.16 0.94
CA THR A 165 -10.05 9.35 2.24
C THR A 165 -10.04 8.04 3.04
N PRO A 166 -9.54 8.03 4.30
CA PRO A 166 -9.61 6.85 5.14
C PRO A 166 -11.06 6.54 5.53
N ILE A 167 -11.39 5.25 5.59
CA ILE A 167 -12.70 4.77 6.04
C ILE A 167 -12.66 4.47 7.55
N ASP A 168 -13.79 4.66 8.23
CA ASP A 168 -13.96 4.28 9.63
C ASP A 168 -13.91 2.75 9.81
N ASP A 169 -13.19 2.28 10.82
CA ASP A 169 -13.00 0.85 11.06
C ASP A 169 -14.33 0.10 11.27
N ASN A 170 -15.37 0.74 11.81
CA ASN A 170 -16.67 0.08 11.96
C ASN A 170 -17.37 -0.11 10.61
N GLU A 171 -17.21 0.81 9.66
CA GLU A 171 -17.72 0.63 8.28
C GLU A 171 -16.99 -0.55 7.62
N VAL A 172 -15.67 -0.64 7.78
CA VAL A 172 -14.88 -1.77 7.27
C VAL A 172 -15.35 -3.10 7.87
N LEU A 173 -15.47 -3.17 9.20
CA LEU A 173 -15.90 -4.40 9.88
C LEU A 173 -17.31 -4.83 9.46
N ASN A 174 -18.21 -3.88 9.21
CA ASN A 174 -19.56 -4.17 8.72
C ASN A 174 -19.53 -4.66 7.26
N LEU A 175 -18.67 -4.09 6.42
CA LEU A 175 -18.57 -4.44 5.00
C LEU A 175 -18.00 -5.86 4.79
N TYR A 176 -16.99 -6.23 5.58
CA TYR A 176 -16.29 -7.52 5.47
C TYR A 176 -16.79 -8.58 6.46
N ASN A 177 -17.84 -8.29 7.24
CA ASN A 177 -18.34 -9.13 8.34
C ASN A 177 -17.23 -9.55 9.33
N GLY A 178 -16.36 -8.60 9.67
CA GLY A 178 -15.16 -8.79 10.47
C GLY A 178 -13.93 -8.22 9.79
N ASN A 179 -12.75 -8.67 10.22
CA ASN A 179 -11.45 -8.25 9.69
C ASN A 179 -10.78 -9.32 8.84
N TYR A 180 -11.36 -10.51 8.71
CA TYR A 180 -10.79 -11.62 7.94
C TYR A 180 -11.28 -11.58 6.49
N VAL A 181 -10.34 -11.65 5.55
CA VAL A 181 -10.63 -11.76 4.13
C VAL A 181 -10.42 -13.21 3.67
N PRO A 182 -11.44 -13.87 3.09
CA PRO A 182 -11.29 -15.23 2.56
C PRO A 182 -10.21 -15.33 1.49
N GLN A 183 -9.39 -16.39 1.55
CA GLN A 183 -8.30 -16.62 0.60
C GLN A 183 -8.73 -16.60 -0.87
N LYS A 184 -9.96 -17.03 -1.17
CA LYS A 184 -10.53 -17.03 -2.54
C LYS A 184 -10.65 -15.63 -3.16
N LEU A 185 -10.69 -14.57 -2.36
CA LEU A 185 -10.77 -13.18 -2.83
C LEU A 185 -9.38 -12.62 -3.15
N ILE A 186 -8.35 -13.07 -2.42
CA ILE A 186 -6.98 -12.58 -2.52
C ILE A 186 -6.14 -13.40 -3.52
N ARG A 187 -6.39 -14.71 -3.62
CA ARG A 187 -5.59 -15.63 -4.41
C ARG A 187 -6.47 -16.41 -5.38
N SER A 188 -6.10 -16.34 -6.66
CA SER A 188 -6.81 -17.06 -7.72
C SER A 188 -6.58 -18.55 -7.53
N LYS A 189 -7.65 -19.34 -7.60
CA LYS A 189 -7.52 -20.78 -7.85
C LYS A 189 -7.14 -20.93 -9.32
N ALA A 190 -6.19 -21.81 -9.62
CA ALA A 190 -5.68 -22.04 -10.97
C ALA A 190 -6.82 -22.06 -12.01
N GLY A 191 -6.93 -20.98 -12.80
CA GLY A 191 -8.01 -20.78 -13.75
C GLY A 191 -8.42 -19.33 -13.90
N GLY A 192 -7.57 -18.52 -14.55
CA GLY A 192 -7.85 -17.30 -15.36
C GLY A 192 -8.85 -16.21 -14.94
N GLU A 193 -9.65 -16.36 -13.89
CA GLU A 193 -10.69 -15.41 -13.50
C GLU A 193 -10.07 -14.20 -12.79
N GLN A 194 -10.58 -13.01 -13.11
CA GLN A 194 -10.20 -11.77 -12.44
C GLN A 194 -10.54 -11.90 -10.95
N LEU A 195 -9.52 -11.70 -10.12
CA LEU A 195 -9.71 -11.76 -8.68
C LEU A 195 -10.51 -10.55 -8.19
N PRO A 196 -11.42 -10.71 -7.21
CA PRO A 196 -12.09 -9.60 -6.56
C PRO A 196 -11.12 -8.61 -5.90
N MET A 197 -9.94 -9.07 -5.47
CA MET A 197 -8.86 -8.21 -4.97
C MET A 197 -7.62 -8.26 -5.85
N LYS A 198 -7.11 -7.07 -6.26
CA LYS A 198 -5.80 -6.93 -6.88
C LYS A 198 -4.73 -6.68 -5.81
N GLN A 199 -3.71 -7.54 -5.77
CA GLN A 199 -2.50 -7.28 -4.99
C GLN A 199 -1.51 -6.44 -5.82
N LEU A 200 -0.93 -5.41 -5.20
CA LEU A 200 0.06 -4.54 -5.82
C LEU A 200 1.44 -5.21 -5.77
N ASN A 201 1.67 -6.15 -6.69
CA ASN A 201 2.84 -7.02 -6.69
C ASN A 201 4.08 -6.40 -7.31
N ASP A 202 3.96 -5.38 -8.15
CA ASP A 202 5.07 -4.69 -8.79
C ASP A 202 5.08 -3.20 -8.44
N LEU A 203 6.16 -2.51 -8.81
CA LEU A 203 6.31 -1.07 -8.58
C LEU A 203 5.53 -0.23 -9.61
N PHE A 204 5.13 -0.80 -10.74
CA PHE A 204 4.32 -0.13 -11.76
C PHE A 204 2.86 0.06 -11.30
N SER A 205 2.37 -0.83 -10.44
CA SER A 205 1.04 -0.79 -9.84
C SER A 205 0.85 0.39 -8.87
N VAL A 206 1.93 0.99 -8.38
CA VAL A 206 1.89 2.09 -7.39
C VAL A 206 1.35 3.40 -8.00
N PRO A 207 1.88 3.92 -9.14
CA PRO A 207 1.31 5.09 -9.78
C PRO A 207 -0.12 4.84 -10.30
N GLU A 208 -0.44 3.63 -10.76
CA GLU A 208 -1.79 3.26 -11.18
C GLU A 208 -2.80 3.39 -10.05
N ILE A 209 -2.51 2.80 -8.89
CA ILE A 209 -3.44 2.88 -7.77
C ILE A 209 -3.57 4.31 -7.26
N CYS A 210 -2.49 5.09 -7.33
CA CYS A 210 -2.53 6.50 -6.96
C CYS A 210 -3.44 7.29 -7.92
N LEU A 211 -3.40 6.99 -9.23
CA LEU A 211 -4.30 7.59 -10.21
C LEU A 211 -5.75 7.17 -9.93
N LEU A 212 -6.01 5.88 -9.73
CA LEU A 212 -7.33 5.37 -9.41
C LEU A 212 -7.90 6.03 -8.14
N SER A 213 -7.09 6.15 -7.09
CA SER A 213 -7.48 6.81 -5.84
C SER A 213 -7.76 8.30 -6.02
N ASN A 214 -6.95 9.01 -6.80
CA ASN A 214 -7.17 10.41 -7.14
C ASN A 214 -8.48 10.62 -7.91
N VAL A 215 -8.74 9.80 -8.93
CA VAL A 215 -9.96 9.90 -9.75
C VAL A 215 -11.19 9.53 -8.93
N THR A 216 -11.09 8.49 -8.09
CA THR A 216 -12.15 8.12 -7.13
C THR A 216 -12.48 9.28 -6.20
N GLU A 217 -11.47 9.90 -5.61
CA GLU A 217 -11.62 11.06 -4.73
C GLU A 217 -12.27 12.25 -5.46
N TYR A 218 -11.86 12.50 -6.71
CA TYR A 218 -12.46 13.53 -7.56
C TYR A 218 -13.95 13.25 -7.82
N PHE A 219 -14.33 12.01 -8.14
CA PHE A 219 -15.73 11.64 -8.36
C PHE A 219 -16.58 11.83 -7.10
N ILE A 220 -16.08 11.39 -5.95
CA ILE A 220 -16.76 11.56 -4.66
C ILE A 220 -16.97 13.05 -4.36
N LYS A 221 -15.92 13.88 -4.49
CA LYS A 221 -15.99 15.33 -4.19
C LYS A 221 -16.93 16.10 -5.12
N ASN A 222 -17.08 15.65 -6.37
CA ASN A 222 -17.94 16.29 -7.36
C ASN A 222 -19.32 15.62 -7.47
N ASN A 223 -19.65 14.67 -6.58
CA ASN A 223 -20.90 13.89 -6.63
C ASN A 223 -21.15 13.23 -7.99
N ILE A 224 -20.09 12.74 -8.63
CA ILE A 224 -20.18 12.00 -9.90
C ILE A 224 -20.37 10.53 -9.57
N PRO A 225 -21.48 9.89 -9.99
CA PRO A 225 -21.67 8.46 -9.80
C PRO A 225 -20.68 7.68 -10.66
N TYR A 226 -20.08 6.64 -10.09
CA TYR A 226 -19.13 5.77 -10.78
C TYR A 226 -19.26 4.34 -10.25
N HIS A 227 -18.82 3.37 -11.04
CA HIS A 227 -18.69 1.98 -10.62
C HIS A 227 -17.20 1.68 -10.37
N PRO A 228 -16.81 1.23 -9.15
CA PRO A 228 -15.41 0.97 -8.82
C PRO A 228 -14.70 0.03 -9.79
N GLU A 229 -15.36 -1.06 -10.19
CA GLU A 229 -14.81 -2.05 -11.12
C GLU A 229 -14.51 -1.48 -12.51
N ILE A 230 -15.40 -0.63 -13.04
CA ILE A 230 -15.19 -0.01 -14.36
C ILE A 230 -13.99 0.95 -14.29
N LEU A 231 -13.95 1.79 -13.25
CA LEU A 231 -12.82 2.69 -13.02
C LEU A 231 -11.51 1.92 -12.87
N PHE A 232 -11.53 0.82 -12.13
CA PHE A 232 -10.38 -0.06 -12.01
C PHE A 232 -9.93 -0.60 -13.36
N ASN A 233 -10.82 -1.20 -14.13
CA ASN A 233 -10.49 -1.76 -15.44
C ASN A 233 -9.92 -0.69 -16.39
N ASP A 234 -10.52 0.50 -16.46
CA ASP A 234 -10.03 1.60 -17.31
C ASP A 234 -8.64 2.10 -16.89
N THR A 235 -8.33 2.09 -15.58
CA THR A 235 -6.98 2.43 -15.08
C THR A 235 -5.95 1.31 -15.25
N GLN A 236 -6.39 0.06 -15.42
CA GLN A 236 -5.48 -1.08 -15.63
C GLN A 236 -4.98 -1.18 -17.07
N VAL A 237 -5.73 -0.65 -18.04
CA VAL A 237 -5.31 -0.65 -19.44
C VAL A 237 -4.00 0.13 -19.67
N LEU A 238 -3.55 0.93 -18.70
CA LEU A 238 -2.28 1.63 -18.75
C LEU A 238 -1.07 0.71 -18.79
N THR A 239 -1.06 -0.33 -17.94
CA THR A 239 0.03 -1.30 -17.90
C THR A 239 0.03 -2.14 -19.17
N ASP A 240 -1.16 -2.50 -19.66
CA ASP A 240 -1.32 -3.37 -20.81
C ASP A 240 -1.03 -2.66 -22.14
N ASP A 241 -1.48 -1.41 -22.32
CA ASP A 241 -1.29 -0.66 -23.57
C ASP A 241 0.07 0.07 -23.64
N VAL A 242 0.64 0.50 -22.51
CA VAL A 242 1.85 1.37 -22.51
C VAL A 242 3.14 0.59 -22.20
N LEU A 243 3.09 -0.43 -21.34
CA LEU A 243 4.29 -1.14 -20.89
C LEU A 243 4.49 -2.51 -21.57
N ARG A 244 3.46 -3.06 -22.23
CA ARG A 244 3.53 -4.38 -22.92
C ARG A 244 3.58 -4.30 -24.46
N GLN A 245 3.91 -3.14 -25.03
CA GLN A 245 4.23 -2.99 -26.46
C GLN A 245 5.72 -3.23 -26.74
#